data_AF-A0AAN7K165-F1
#
_entry.id   AF-A0AAN7K165-F1
#
_cell.length_a   1.000
_cell.length_b   1.000
_cell.length_c   1.000
_cell.angle_alpha   90.00
_cell.angle_beta   90.00
_cell.angle_gamma   90.00
#
_symmetry.space_group_name_H-M   'P 1'
#
loop_
_entity.id
_entity.type
_entity.pdbx_description
1 polymer ?
#
loop_
_entity_poly.entity_id
_entity_poly.type
_entity_poly.pdbx_seq_one_letter_code
_entity_poly.pdbx_strand_id
1 'polypeptide(L)'
;MTTQMFSYLQARYPLNPTMSCTYMRRPGAHPTCTGMMNSSSRRYHHFQLGRKALFTLSERASLWKEVEKQEQQEDEKEPSPTCRGTRTRPLPSVVAVDPKPCKGSIFSYAIDCLEMLIVKMMYMYDSSSPPRYLSGNFAPVPAETPPTTDLPVTGHLPECLNGEFMRVDPNPKFAPVAGYHWFDGDGMIHGICIKNGRATYVSRYVKTSRFKQEEFLGGAKFLKVGDIKGHFGLLMFIPQILRLLLMDLSYGHGTGNTSLVYHNGKLLALYESDKPYVIKILEDGDLQTLGILDYDKRLGHSFTAHPKIDPFTV
;
A
#
# COMPACT_ATOMS: atom_id res chain seq x y z
N MET A 1 11.41 -5.66 -29.20
CA MET A 1 11.84 -4.35 -28.64
C MET A 1 11.31 -4.09 -27.22
N THR A 2 10.85 -5.12 -26.51
CA THR A 2 10.36 -5.05 -25.12
C THR A 2 11.45 -5.22 -24.06
N THR A 3 12.63 -5.75 -24.43
CA THR A 3 13.74 -6.01 -23.50
C THR A 3 14.56 -4.76 -23.13
N GLN A 4 14.50 -3.69 -23.93
CA GLN A 4 15.28 -2.46 -23.68
C GLN A 4 14.61 -1.47 -22.72
N MET A 5 13.28 -1.49 -22.60
CA MET A 5 12.55 -0.61 -21.68
C MET A 5 12.71 -1.05 -20.21
N PHE A 6 12.88 -2.35 -19.96
CA PHE A 6 13.24 -2.87 -18.64
C PHE A 6 14.68 -2.52 -18.24
N SER A 7 15.61 -2.49 -19.20
CA SER A 7 17.04 -2.29 -18.93
C SER A 7 17.40 -0.84 -18.53
N TYR A 8 16.64 0.17 -19.00
CA TYR A 8 16.97 1.58 -18.74
C TYR A 8 16.51 2.07 -17.35
N LEU A 9 15.38 1.56 -16.84
CA LEU A 9 14.94 1.84 -15.46
C LEU A 9 15.81 1.09 -14.42
N GLN A 10 16.30 -0.09 -14.79
CA GLN A 10 17.21 -0.90 -13.97
C GLN A 10 18.61 -0.27 -13.81
N ALA A 11 19.02 0.60 -14.75
CA ALA A 11 20.32 1.26 -14.74
C ALA A 11 20.41 2.50 -13.81
N ARG A 12 19.26 3.13 -13.46
CA ARG A 12 19.20 4.19 -12.43
C ARG A 12 18.65 3.72 -11.08
N TYR A 13 17.92 2.61 -11.06
CA TYR A 13 17.31 2.01 -9.86
C TYR A 13 17.35 0.47 -10.00
N PRO A 14 18.42 -0.24 -9.57
CA PRO A 14 18.55 -1.68 -9.82
C PRO A 14 17.47 -2.49 -9.09
N LEU A 15 16.44 -2.85 -9.85
CA LEU A 15 15.25 -3.58 -9.42
C LEU A 15 15.60 -4.97 -8.89
N ASN A 16 15.08 -5.33 -7.71
CA ASN A 16 15.29 -6.62 -7.06
C ASN A 16 14.16 -7.61 -7.45
N PRO A 17 14.44 -8.88 -7.79
CA PRO A 17 13.47 -9.81 -8.39
C PRO A 17 12.42 -10.39 -7.42
N THR A 18 12.40 -10.01 -6.15
CA THR A 18 11.49 -10.55 -5.11
C THR A 18 10.38 -9.59 -4.68
N MET A 19 10.11 -8.52 -5.43
CA MET A 19 9.20 -7.44 -5.06
C MET A 19 7.78 -7.62 -5.65
N SER A 20 6.74 -7.35 -4.85
CA SER A 20 5.35 -7.49 -5.30
C SER A 20 4.87 -6.23 -6.03
N CYS A 21 4.41 -6.41 -7.26
CA CYS A 21 3.88 -5.34 -8.10
C CYS A 21 2.41 -5.61 -8.41
N THR A 22 1.57 -4.57 -8.40
CA THR A 22 0.16 -4.65 -8.79
C THR A 22 -0.13 -3.68 -9.91
N TYR A 23 -0.75 -4.18 -10.98
CA TYR A 23 -1.29 -3.35 -12.05
C TYR A 23 -2.81 -3.32 -11.95
N MET A 24 -3.38 -2.12 -11.88
CA MET A 24 -4.82 -1.89 -11.89
C MET A 24 -5.22 -1.23 -13.19
N ARG A 25 -6.24 -1.79 -13.85
CA ARG A 25 -6.79 -1.21 -15.09
C ARG A 25 -7.97 -0.29 -14.73
N ARG A 26 -7.98 0.94 -15.25
CA ARG A 26 -9.16 1.80 -15.11
C ARG A 26 -10.30 1.34 -16.03
N PRO A 27 -11.58 1.51 -15.62
CA PRO A 27 -12.73 1.32 -16.51
C PRO A 27 -12.62 2.22 -17.75
N GLY A 28 -12.84 1.66 -18.95
CA GLY A 28 -12.86 2.41 -20.22
C GLY A 28 -11.65 2.24 -21.15
N ALA A 29 -10.71 1.32 -20.86
CA ALA A 29 -9.55 1.08 -21.72
C ALA A 29 -9.90 0.28 -23.00
N HIS A 30 -9.41 0.75 -24.17
CA HIS A 30 -9.62 0.13 -25.49
C HIS A 30 -9.16 -1.35 -25.55
N PRO A 31 -9.88 -2.23 -26.30
CA PRO A 31 -9.63 -3.68 -26.32
C PRO A 31 -8.36 -4.14 -27.06
N THR A 32 -7.57 -3.25 -27.66
CA THR A 32 -6.44 -3.59 -28.54
C THR A 32 -5.18 -4.12 -27.84
N CYS A 33 -5.12 -4.10 -26.50
CA CYS A 33 -3.91 -4.47 -25.74
C CYS A 33 -4.03 -5.71 -24.85
N THR A 34 -5.05 -6.54 -25.07
CA THR A 34 -5.21 -7.86 -24.41
C THR A 34 -4.07 -8.85 -24.74
N GLY A 35 -3.30 -8.63 -25.80
CA GLY A 35 -2.23 -9.54 -26.24
C GLY A 35 -0.82 -9.26 -25.68
N MET A 36 -0.58 -8.10 -25.06
CA MET A 36 0.78 -7.72 -24.61
C MET A 36 1.10 -8.15 -23.17
N MET A 37 0.11 -8.59 -22.39
CA MET A 37 0.25 -8.87 -20.95
C MET A 37 -0.11 -10.31 -20.55
N ASN A 38 -0.58 -11.15 -21.47
CA ASN A 38 -0.97 -12.54 -21.20
C ASN A 38 -0.07 -13.53 -21.96
N SER A 39 1.04 -13.94 -21.37
CA SER A 39 1.69 -15.21 -21.73
C SER A 39 1.09 -16.35 -20.89
N SER A 40 -0.21 -16.62 -21.05
CA SER A 40 -0.80 -17.93 -20.79
C SER A 40 -2.24 -17.96 -21.32
N SER A 41 -2.44 -18.82 -22.32
CA SER A 41 -3.72 -19.29 -22.86
C SER A 41 -4.51 -18.35 -23.80
N ARG A 42 -4.67 -18.80 -25.05
CA ARG A 42 -5.39 -18.17 -26.16
C ARG A 42 -6.77 -18.83 -26.36
N ARG A 43 -7.64 -18.05 -27.04
CA ARG A 43 -8.85 -18.38 -27.84
C ARG A 43 -10.15 -18.62 -27.08
N TYR A 44 -11.16 -17.78 -27.32
CA TYR A 44 -12.36 -18.08 -28.13
C TYR A 44 -12.98 -16.76 -28.68
N HIS A 45 -13.68 -16.88 -29.81
CA HIS A 45 -14.24 -15.82 -30.65
C HIS A 45 -15.71 -15.48 -30.31
N HIS A 46 -16.17 -14.37 -30.91
CA HIS A 46 -17.54 -13.91 -31.21
C HIS A 46 -18.32 -13.12 -30.14
N PHE A 47 -18.53 -11.81 -30.40
CA PHE A 47 -19.87 -11.27 -30.70
C PHE A 47 -19.81 -9.86 -31.36
N GLN A 48 -20.80 -9.60 -32.21
CA GLN A 48 -20.91 -8.48 -33.16
C GLN A 48 -21.28 -7.12 -32.55
N LEU A 49 -20.90 -6.07 -33.28
CA LEU A 49 -21.24 -4.65 -33.10
C LEU A 49 -22.75 -4.35 -33.11
N GLY A 50 -23.15 -3.33 -32.34
CA GLY A 50 -24.46 -2.68 -32.47
C GLY A 50 -24.56 -1.29 -31.86
N ARG A 51 -24.26 -0.27 -32.69
CA ARG A 51 -24.82 1.10 -32.77
C ARG A 51 -24.63 2.13 -31.63
N LYS A 52 -24.15 3.31 -32.06
CA LYS A 52 -24.08 4.59 -31.36
C LYS A 52 -25.48 5.22 -31.27
N ALA A 53 -25.77 5.90 -30.15
CA ALA A 53 -26.77 6.96 -30.09
C ALA A 53 -26.15 8.19 -29.37
N LEU A 54 -26.18 9.33 -30.05
CA LEU A 54 -25.86 10.65 -29.49
C LEU A 54 -27.19 11.24 -28.98
N PHE A 55 -27.24 11.60 -27.70
CA PHE A 55 -28.38 12.33 -27.12
C PHE A 55 -28.02 13.80 -26.92
N THR A 56 -28.98 14.68 -27.18
CA THR A 56 -28.82 16.13 -27.05
C THR A 56 -29.01 16.60 -25.60
N LEU A 57 -28.47 17.78 -25.26
CA LEU A 57 -28.50 18.35 -23.89
C LEU A 57 -29.92 18.54 -23.31
N SER A 58 -30.93 18.64 -24.17
CA SER A 58 -32.34 18.76 -23.78
C SER A 58 -32.95 17.45 -23.27
N GLU A 59 -32.45 16.30 -23.73
CA GLU A 59 -33.01 14.97 -23.39
C GLU A 59 -32.47 14.47 -22.05
N ARG A 60 -31.27 14.91 -21.65
CA ARG A 60 -30.67 14.57 -20.34
C ARG A 60 -31.46 15.17 -19.17
N ALA A 61 -31.98 16.39 -19.29
CA ALA A 61 -32.68 17.07 -18.20
C ALA A 61 -34.04 16.42 -17.86
N SER A 62 -34.72 15.81 -18.84
CA SER A 62 -35.97 15.07 -18.61
C SER A 62 -35.72 13.72 -17.95
N LEU A 63 -34.61 13.06 -18.27
CA LEU A 63 -34.20 11.80 -17.64
C LEU A 63 -33.80 11.99 -16.18
N TRP A 64 -33.18 13.11 -15.81
CA TRP A 64 -32.83 13.40 -14.41
C TRP A 64 -34.05 13.59 -13.50
N LYS A 65 -35.12 14.21 -13.99
CA LYS A 65 -36.37 14.37 -13.21
C LYS A 65 -37.13 13.05 -13.03
N GLU A 66 -37.03 12.13 -13.99
CA GLU A 66 -37.65 10.82 -13.88
C GLU A 66 -36.87 9.91 -12.92
N VAL A 67 -35.54 10.07 -12.84
CA VAL A 67 -34.66 9.36 -11.89
C VAL A 67 -34.88 9.84 -10.46
N GLU A 68 -34.97 11.15 -10.21
CA GLU A 68 -35.28 11.68 -8.85
C GLU A 68 -36.67 11.23 -8.36
N LYS A 69 -37.64 11.10 -9.27
CA LYS A 69 -38.98 10.63 -8.95
C LYS A 69 -39.04 9.12 -8.69
N GLN A 70 -38.12 8.34 -9.24
CA GLN A 70 -37.97 6.91 -8.96
C GLN A 70 -37.25 6.69 -7.61
N GLU A 71 -36.22 7.48 -7.30
CA GLU A 71 -35.50 7.40 -6.00
C GLU A 71 -36.42 7.75 -4.81
N GLN A 72 -37.29 8.76 -4.95
CA GLN A 72 -38.24 9.13 -3.88
C GLN A 72 -39.36 8.11 -3.67
N GLN A 73 -39.65 7.26 -4.66
CA GLN A 73 -40.72 6.26 -4.57
C GLN A 73 -40.24 4.90 -4.03
N GLU A 74 -38.92 4.67 -4.00
CA GLU A 74 -38.30 3.50 -3.36
C GLU A 74 -38.18 3.64 -1.83
N ASP A 75 -38.11 4.87 -1.29
CA ASP A 75 -37.93 5.11 0.16
C ASP A 75 -39.22 4.93 1.01
N GLU A 76 -40.40 4.82 0.40
CA GLU A 76 -41.70 4.84 1.12
C GLU A 76 -42.45 3.49 1.22
N LYS A 77 -41.82 2.35 0.91
CA LYS A 77 -42.52 1.05 0.94
C LYS A 77 -42.09 0.13 2.09
N GLU A 78 -42.93 0.04 3.14
CA GLU A 78 -42.86 -1.00 4.17
C GLU A 78 -43.01 -2.42 3.56
N PRO A 79 -42.34 -3.47 4.10
CA PRO A 79 -42.29 -4.77 3.45
C PRO A 79 -43.42 -5.71 3.91
N SER A 80 -44.07 -6.35 2.93
CA SER A 80 -44.82 -7.61 3.10
C SER A 80 -44.02 -8.77 2.47
N PRO A 81 -44.24 -10.03 2.89
CA PRO A 81 -43.14 -10.98 3.00
C PRO A 81 -42.92 -11.83 1.75
N THR A 82 -41.71 -12.40 1.68
CA THR A 82 -41.23 -13.54 0.86
C THR A 82 -40.76 -13.28 -0.58
N CYS A 83 -39.44 -13.21 -0.78
CA CYS A 83 -38.61 -14.25 -1.43
C CYS A 83 -37.11 -13.87 -1.38
N ARG A 84 -36.23 -14.87 -1.33
CA ARG A 84 -34.81 -14.80 -0.91
C ARG A 84 -33.97 -13.76 -1.65
N GLY A 85 -33.46 -12.77 -0.92
CA GLY A 85 -32.57 -11.74 -1.43
C GLY A 85 -31.11 -12.17 -1.56
N THR A 86 -30.48 -11.80 -2.68
CA THR A 86 -29.05 -11.49 -2.75
C THR A 86 -28.80 -10.23 -1.92
N ARG A 87 -28.27 -10.41 -0.71
CA ARG A 87 -27.81 -9.31 0.15
C ARG A 87 -26.60 -8.65 -0.50
N THR A 88 -26.73 -7.42 -0.99
CA THR A 88 -25.60 -6.48 -1.06
C THR A 88 -25.16 -6.22 0.38
N ARG A 89 -24.05 -6.86 0.79
CA ARG A 89 -23.47 -6.62 2.12
C ARG A 89 -22.93 -5.18 2.16
N PRO A 90 -23.15 -4.42 3.25
CA PRO A 90 -22.42 -3.18 3.47
C PRO A 90 -20.92 -3.48 3.34
N LEU A 91 -20.19 -2.61 2.65
CA LEU A 91 -18.74 -2.75 2.53
C LEU A 91 -18.12 -2.70 3.93
N PRO A 92 -17.18 -3.60 4.25
CA PRO A 92 -16.58 -3.65 5.58
C PRO A 92 -15.95 -2.29 5.92
N SER A 93 -16.20 -1.85 7.15
CA SER A 93 -15.77 -0.55 7.63
C SER A 93 -14.24 -0.46 7.73
N VAL A 94 -13.66 0.66 7.28
CA VAL A 94 -12.23 0.94 7.42
C VAL A 94 -12.01 1.65 8.75
N VAL A 95 -11.11 1.11 9.58
CA VAL A 95 -10.79 1.68 10.90
C VAL A 95 -9.66 2.68 10.75
N ALA A 96 -9.95 3.96 11.01
CA ALA A 96 -8.94 5.01 11.01
C ALA A 96 -7.91 4.75 12.13
N VAL A 97 -6.63 4.90 11.82
CA VAL A 97 -5.53 4.62 12.74
C VAL A 97 -5.15 5.90 13.49
N ASP A 98 -5.39 5.93 14.79
CA ASP A 98 -5.06 7.04 15.68
C ASP A 98 -4.44 6.51 16.99
N PRO A 99 -3.16 6.08 16.96
CA PRO A 99 -2.50 5.54 18.13
C PRO A 99 -2.17 6.66 19.13
N LYS A 100 -2.26 6.35 20.43
CA LYS A 100 -2.00 7.32 21.50
C LYS A 100 -0.76 6.95 22.34
N PRO A 101 0.45 7.11 21.80
CA PRO A 101 1.67 6.87 22.55
C PRO A 101 1.93 7.95 23.61
N CYS A 102 2.64 7.60 24.67
CA CYS A 102 3.09 8.55 25.69
C CYS A 102 4.53 9.03 25.40
N LYS A 103 4.77 10.34 25.45
CA LYS A 103 6.09 10.96 25.29
C LYS A 103 6.44 11.83 26.49
N GLY A 104 7.74 11.94 26.80
CA GLY A 104 8.26 12.95 27.71
C GLY A 104 8.22 12.62 29.20
N SER A 105 7.88 11.38 29.58
CA SER A 105 8.08 10.91 30.95
C SER A 105 9.57 10.63 31.22
N ILE A 106 10.02 10.83 32.46
CA ILE A 106 11.34 10.40 32.96
C ILE A 106 11.59 8.93 32.62
N PHE A 107 10.53 8.11 32.64
CA PHE A 107 10.58 6.71 32.27
C PHE A 107 10.95 6.49 30.78
N SER A 108 10.40 7.30 29.87
CA SER A 108 10.76 7.24 28.44
C SER A 108 12.24 7.55 28.22
N TYR A 109 12.76 8.55 28.93
CA TYR A 109 14.18 8.92 28.86
C TYR A 109 15.07 7.82 29.43
N ALA A 110 14.67 7.19 30.54
CA ALA A 110 15.40 6.08 31.14
C ALA A 110 15.48 4.87 30.18
N ILE A 111 14.40 4.55 29.47
CA ILE A 111 14.40 3.47 28.46
C ILE A 111 15.33 3.82 27.30
N ASP A 112 15.29 5.06 26.81
CA ASP A 112 16.19 5.52 25.74
C ASP A 112 17.68 5.41 26.17
N CYS A 113 18.00 5.77 27.41
CA CYS A 113 19.35 5.60 27.96
C CYS A 113 19.76 4.12 28.04
N LEU A 114 18.85 3.24 28.46
CA LEU A 114 19.09 1.80 28.53
C LEU A 114 19.34 1.20 27.13
N GLU A 115 18.51 1.56 26.14
CA GLU A 115 18.67 1.14 24.75
C GLU A 115 20.04 1.57 24.22
N MET A 116 20.42 2.85 24.41
CA MET A 116 21.73 3.35 24.00
C MET A 116 22.89 2.62 24.66
N LEU A 117 22.76 2.24 25.94
CA LEU A 117 23.78 1.46 26.65
C LEU A 117 23.95 0.06 26.02
N ILE A 118 22.85 -0.65 25.78
CA ILE A 118 22.86 -1.99 25.16
C ILE A 118 23.46 -1.91 23.75
N VAL A 119 23.01 -0.95 22.95
CA VAL A 119 23.48 -0.69 21.59
C VAL A 119 24.98 -0.41 21.59
N LYS A 120 25.47 0.42 22.52
CA LYS A 120 26.90 0.69 22.67
C LYS A 120 27.69 -0.58 23.04
N MET A 121 27.17 -1.41 23.94
CA MET A 121 27.81 -2.69 24.28
C MET A 121 27.87 -3.63 23.07
N MET A 122 26.84 -3.62 22.20
CA MET A 122 26.82 -4.38 20.95
C MET A 122 27.80 -3.84 19.90
N TYR A 123 27.81 -2.52 19.65
CA TYR A 123 28.67 -1.91 18.62
C TYR A 123 30.14 -1.85 18.97
N MET A 124 30.49 -1.90 20.26
CA MET A 124 31.87 -2.12 20.70
C MET A 124 32.41 -3.48 20.22
N TYR A 125 31.57 -4.37 19.68
CA TYR A 125 31.95 -5.67 19.12
C TYR A 125 31.98 -5.73 17.57
N ASP A 126 31.21 -4.89 16.84
CA ASP A 126 31.23 -4.86 15.37
C ASP A 126 30.78 -3.51 14.77
N SER A 127 31.67 -2.52 14.75
CA SER A 127 31.44 -1.19 14.16
C SER A 127 32.07 -1.01 12.76
N SER A 128 32.60 -2.10 12.19
CA SER A 128 33.49 -2.03 11.02
C SER A 128 32.77 -2.12 9.66
N SER A 129 31.50 -2.52 9.63
CA SER A 129 30.76 -2.73 8.38
C SER A 129 29.56 -1.77 8.25
N PRO A 130 29.46 -0.99 7.16
CA PRO A 130 28.26 -0.20 6.90
C PRO A 130 27.05 -1.13 6.76
N PRO A 131 25.85 -0.73 7.19
CA PRO A 131 24.65 -1.55 7.06
C PRO A 131 24.41 -1.85 5.59
N ARG A 132 24.75 -3.09 5.16
CA ARG A 132 24.68 -3.52 3.75
C ARG A 132 23.33 -3.23 3.12
N TYR A 133 22.27 -3.38 3.93
CA TYR A 133 20.86 -3.18 3.54
C TYR A 133 20.39 -1.73 3.52
N LEU A 134 21.28 -0.75 3.67
CA LEU A 134 21.00 0.69 3.55
C LEU A 134 21.96 1.38 2.59
N SER A 135 22.58 0.62 1.70
CA SER A 135 23.58 1.12 0.74
C SER A 135 23.13 0.94 -0.70
N GLY A 136 23.62 1.82 -1.59
CA GLY A 136 23.25 1.79 -3.01
C GLY A 136 21.74 1.93 -3.21
N ASN A 137 21.15 1.01 -3.96
CA ASN A 137 19.70 1.03 -4.24
C ASN A 137 18.82 0.60 -3.07
N PHE A 138 19.41 0.07 -1.99
CA PHE A 138 18.71 -0.21 -0.74
C PHE A 138 18.75 0.99 0.22
N ALA A 139 19.42 2.09 -0.17
CA ALA A 139 19.42 3.30 0.63
C ALA A 139 18.01 3.90 0.69
N PRO A 140 17.60 4.45 1.84
CA PRO A 140 16.28 5.04 1.99
C PRO A 140 16.13 6.28 1.10
N VAL A 141 14.96 6.41 0.49
CA VAL A 141 14.49 7.65 -0.15
C VAL A 141 13.94 8.56 0.95
N PRO A 142 14.57 9.73 1.22
CA PRO A 142 14.24 10.54 2.39
C PRO A 142 12.91 11.31 2.27
N ALA A 143 12.50 11.62 1.04
CA ALA A 143 11.35 12.47 0.74
C ALA A 143 10.28 11.71 -0.05
N GLU A 144 9.03 11.95 0.30
CA GLU A 144 7.88 11.57 -0.51
C GLU A 144 7.80 12.47 -1.76
N THR A 145 7.36 11.91 -2.88
CA THR A 145 7.22 12.64 -4.13
C THR A 145 5.73 12.86 -4.41
N PRO A 146 5.24 14.11 -4.45
CA PRO A 146 3.85 14.37 -4.86
C PRO A 146 3.64 13.96 -6.33
N PRO A 147 2.37 13.85 -6.79
CA PRO A 147 2.07 13.54 -8.17
C PRO A 147 2.86 14.43 -9.13
N THR A 148 3.85 13.83 -9.79
CA THR A 148 4.78 14.51 -10.69
C THR A 148 4.43 14.13 -12.11
N THR A 149 3.97 15.12 -12.87
CA THR A 149 3.62 14.98 -14.29
C THR A 149 4.84 15.18 -15.18
N ASP A 150 4.66 15.03 -16.50
CA ASP A 150 5.64 15.40 -17.52
C ASP A 150 6.99 14.68 -17.37
N LEU A 151 6.92 13.42 -16.96
CA LEU A 151 8.07 12.54 -16.88
C LEU A 151 8.70 12.37 -18.27
N PRO A 152 10.04 12.38 -18.39
CA PRO A 152 10.71 12.19 -19.68
C PRO A 152 10.45 10.76 -20.19
N VAL A 153 9.72 10.65 -21.30
CA VAL A 153 9.43 9.38 -21.98
C VAL A 153 10.35 9.21 -23.18
N THR A 154 11.07 8.09 -23.25
CA THR A 154 11.79 7.66 -24.45
C THR A 154 10.95 6.63 -25.20
N GLY A 155 10.65 6.89 -26.48
CA GLY A 155 9.74 6.06 -27.27
C GLY A 155 8.29 6.56 -27.21
N HIS A 156 7.32 5.64 -27.17
CA HIS A 156 5.88 5.97 -27.17
C HIS A 156 5.13 5.10 -26.17
N LEU A 157 4.28 5.74 -25.34
CA LEU A 157 3.37 5.05 -24.42
C LEU A 157 2.06 4.71 -25.17
N PRO A 158 1.71 3.42 -25.34
CA PRO A 158 0.50 3.03 -26.06
C PRO A 158 -0.75 3.63 -25.43
N GLU A 159 -1.62 4.25 -26.23
CA GLU A 159 -2.85 4.87 -25.74
C GLU A 159 -3.80 3.89 -25.04
N CYS A 160 -3.69 2.59 -25.35
CA CYS A 160 -4.46 1.54 -24.72
C CYS A 160 -4.02 1.25 -23.27
N LEU A 161 -2.81 1.64 -22.88
CA LEU A 161 -2.24 1.44 -21.56
C LEU A 161 -2.83 2.50 -20.63
N ASN A 162 -3.96 2.16 -20.01
CA ASN A 162 -4.64 3.04 -19.06
C ASN A 162 -4.80 2.31 -17.73
N GLY A 163 -4.05 2.75 -16.73
CA GLY A 163 -4.01 2.11 -15.44
C GLY A 163 -2.87 2.60 -14.56
N GLU A 164 -2.80 2.03 -13.38
CA GLU A 164 -1.79 2.31 -12.38
C GLU A 164 -0.93 1.09 -12.14
N PHE A 165 0.38 1.29 -12.25
CA PHE A 165 1.37 0.34 -11.76
C PHE A 165 1.83 0.80 -10.38
N MET A 166 1.67 -0.05 -9.38
CA MET A 166 2.09 0.25 -8.01
C MET A 166 2.96 -0.85 -7.44
N ARG A 167 3.96 -0.44 -6.67
CA ARG A 167 4.84 -1.31 -5.90
C ARG A 167 4.99 -0.74 -4.51
N VAL A 168 5.11 -1.61 -3.52
CA VAL A 168 5.47 -1.20 -2.16
C VAL A 168 6.81 -1.81 -1.80
N ASP A 169 7.67 -1.01 -1.18
CA ASP A 169 9.00 -1.45 -0.75
C ASP A 169 9.30 -0.97 0.67
N PRO A 170 10.20 -1.65 1.38
CA PRO A 170 10.72 -1.17 2.66
C PRO A 170 11.59 0.07 2.46
N ASN A 171 11.24 1.14 3.17
CA ASN A 171 11.96 2.40 3.18
C ASN A 171 11.93 2.96 4.61
N PRO A 172 13.00 2.81 5.42
CA PRO A 172 12.97 3.26 6.81
C PRO A 172 12.93 4.80 6.86
N LYS A 173 11.94 5.37 7.57
CA LYS A 173 11.85 6.82 7.74
C LYS A 173 12.94 7.37 8.66
N PHE A 174 13.25 6.63 9.71
CA PHE A 174 14.29 6.97 10.68
C PHE A 174 15.46 6.01 10.56
N ALA A 175 16.67 6.50 10.84
CA ALA A 175 17.85 5.66 10.91
C ALA A 175 17.63 4.55 11.97
N PRO A 176 18.01 3.29 11.67
CA PRO A 176 17.96 2.22 12.66
C PRO A 176 18.91 2.52 13.82
N VAL A 177 18.53 2.06 15.02
CA VAL A 177 19.31 2.32 16.25
C VAL A 177 20.48 1.34 16.38
N ALA A 178 20.25 0.06 16.07
CA ALA A 178 21.30 -0.94 15.99
C ALA A 178 21.30 -1.60 14.61
N GLY A 179 20.67 -2.75 14.51
CA GLY A 179 20.73 -3.54 13.29
C GLY A 179 19.63 -3.15 12.32
N TYR A 180 19.86 -3.50 11.05
CA TYR A 180 18.84 -3.36 10.02
C TYR A 180 18.84 -4.59 9.13
N HIS A 181 17.65 -5.04 8.77
CA HIS A 181 17.38 -5.96 7.69
C HIS A 181 16.49 -5.25 6.67
N TRP A 182 16.59 -5.60 5.39
CA TRP A 182 15.77 -4.95 4.35
C TRP A 182 14.26 -5.11 4.60
N PHE A 183 13.81 -6.09 5.39
CA PHE A 183 12.39 -6.30 5.69
C PHE A 183 11.85 -5.33 6.75
N ASP A 184 12.73 -4.59 7.43
CA ASP A 184 12.36 -3.80 8.61
C ASP A 184 11.90 -2.38 8.28
N GLY A 185 12.08 -1.92 7.04
CA GLY A 185 11.73 -0.55 6.63
C GLY A 185 10.24 -0.30 6.62
N ASP A 186 9.83 0.95 6.83
CA ASP A 186 8.44 1.36 6.68
C ASP A 186 7.97 1.18 5.24
N GLY A 187 6.71 0.81 5.02
CA GLY A 187 6.19 0.64 3.66
C GLY A 187 6.15 1.98 2.93
N MET A 188 6.78 2.06 1.76
CA MET A 188 6.67 3.19 0.85
C MET A 188 6.14 2.69 -0.49
N ILE A 189 5.02 3.28 -0.92
CA ILE A 189 4.39 2.95 -2.19
C ILE A 189 4.97 3.87 -3.26
N HIS A 190 5.37 3.27 -4.36
CA HIS A 190 5.77 3.92 -5.60
C HIS A 190 4.71 3.61 -6.66
N GLY A 191 4.07 4.65 -7.19
CA GLY A 191 3.01 4.54 -8.18
C GLY A 191 3.39 5.22 -9.49
N ILE A 192 3.07 4.59 -10.62
CA ILE A 192 3.08 5.17 -11.95
C ILE A 192 1.68 5.05 -12.53
N CYS A 193 1.01 6.18 -12.70
CA CYS A 193 -0.27 6.26 -13.39
C CYS A 193 -0.01 6.57 -14.87
N ILE A 194 -0.55 5.73 -15.76
CA ILE A 194 -0.46 5.94 -17.20
C ILE A 194 -1.87 6.19 -17.73
N LYS A 195 -2.05 7.34 -18.40
CA LYS A 195 -3.33 7.73 -18.99
C LYS A 195 -3.10 8.59 -20.22
N ASN A 196 -3.74 8.23 -21.33
CA ASN A 196 -3.70 8.99 -22.59
C ASN A 196 -2.26 9.32 -23.05
N GLY A 197 -1.36 8.33 -23.03
CA GLY A 197 0.03 8.50 -23.46
C GLY A 197 0.92 9.33 -22.52
N ARG A 198 0.42 9.72 -21.34
CA ARG A 198 1.18 10.43 -20.29
C ARG A 198 1.37 9.55 -19.06
N ALA A 199 2.49 9.75 -18.37
CA ALA A 199 2.81 9.08 -17.12
C ALA A 199 2.96 10.09 -15.98
N THR A 200 2.42 9.75 -14.82
CA THR A 200 2.54 10.50 -13.56
C THR A 200 3.14 9.60 -12.51
N TYR A 201 4.15 10.07 -11.78
CA TYR A 201 4.81 9.34 -10.69
C TYR A 201 4.42 9.91 -9.33
N VAL A 202 4.26 9.04 -8.35
CA VAL A 202 3.97 9.41 -6.95
C VAL A 202 4.72 8.47 -6.01
N SER A 203 5.14 8.98 -4.86
CA SER A 203 5.58 8.15 -3.74
C SER A 203 5.09 8.65 -2.40
N ARG A 204 4.57 7.73 -1.59
CA ARG A 204 4.00 7.99 -0.25
C ARG A 204 4.31 6.86 0.71
N TYR A 205 4.59 7.19 1.96
CA TYR A 205 4.64 6.19 3.03
C TYR A 205 3.24 5.67 3.33
N VAL A 206 3.15 4.38 3.62
CA VAL A 206 1.98 3.79 4.27
C VAL A 206 1.97 4.29 5.71
N LYS A 207 0.97 5.11 6.05
CA LYS A 207 0.85 5.70 7.40
C LYS A 207 0.33 4.67 8.40
N THR A 208 1.17 3.70 8.73
CA THR A 208 0.87 2.64 9.69
C THR A 208 0.80 3.16 11.13
N SER A 209 0.23 2.36 12.03
CA SER A 209 0.25 2.65 13.47
C SER A 209 1.68 2.84 13.97
N ARG A 210 2.58 1.94 13.58
CA ARG A 210 4.02 2.01 13.84
C ARG A 210 4.60 3.33 13.33
N PHE A 211 4.37 3.68 12.06
CA PHE A 211 4.91 4.89 11.44
C PHE A 211 4.50 6.15 12.22
N LYS A 212 3.20 6.29 12.54
CA LYS A 212 2.68 7.45 13.29
C LYS A 212 3.27 7.56 14.69
N GLN A 213 3.47 6.42 15.36
CA GLN A 213 4.08 6.40 16.70
C GLN A 213 5.56 6.77 16.66
N GLU A 214 6.33 6.24 15.71
CA GLU A 214 7.74 6.61 15.55
C GLU A 214 7.91 8.08 15.15
N GLU A 215 6.99 8.62 14.32
CA GLU A 215 6.94 10.04 13.98
C GLU A 215 6.68 10.92 15.21
N PHE A 216 5.71 10.54 16.04
CA PHE A 216 5.43 11.25 17.30
C PHE A 216 6.60 11.19 18.29
N LEU A 217 7.23 10.03 18.43
CA LEU A 217 8.37 9.82 19.32
C LEU A 217 9.67 10.45 18.77
N GLY A 218 9.75 10.70 17.46
CA GLY A 218 10.88 11.35 16.79
C GLY A 218 12.04 10.42 16.48
N GLY A 219 11.79 9.12 16.29
CA GLY A 219 12.85 8.16 15.96
C GLY A 219 12.37 6.72 15.84
N ALA A 220 13.27 5.85 15.38
CA ALA A 220 13.06 4.41 15.37
C ALA A 220 12.94 3.88 16.81
N LYS A 221 11.76 3.36 17.18
CA LYS A 221 11.49 2.90 18.55
C LYS A 221 10.96 1.47 18.59
N PHE A 222 10.41 0.95 17.49
CA PHE A 222 9.99 -0.43 17.39
C PHE A 222 11.18 -1.31 17.01
N LEU A 223 11.32 -2.42 17.73
CA LEU A 223 12.28 -3.48 17.47
C LEU A 223 12.20 -3.96 16.02
N LYS A 224 13.37 -4.08 15.40
CA LYS A 224 13.54 -4.55 14.03
C LYS A 224 14.16 -5.95 14.04
N VAL A 225 13.91 -6.77 13.02
CA VAL A 225 14.53 -8.09 12.89
C VAL A 225 16.06 -7.95 12.83
N GLY A 226 16.54 -6.89 12.19
CA GLY A 226 17.94 -6.52 12.16
C GLY A 226 18.57 -6.32 13.54
N ASP A 227 17.83 -5.84 14.54
CA ASP A 227 18.34 -5.53 15.88
C ASP A 227 18.71 -6.79 16.67
N ILE A 228 18.16 -7.95 16.31
CA ILE A 228 18.33 -9.22 17.04
C ILE A 228 19.59 -9.98 16.56
N LYS A 229 20.57 -9.28 16.00
CA LYS A 229 21.80 -9.91 15.49
C LYS A 229 22.84 -10.10 16.60
N GLY A 230 23.49 -11.27 16.59
CA GLY A 230 24.61 -11.59 17.48
C GLY A 230 24.20 -12.04 18.89
N HIS A 231 25.19 -12.39 19.71
CA HIS A 231 25.01 -12.99 21.04
C HIS A 231 24.24 -12.08 22.02
N PHE A 232 24.30 -10.75 21.83
CA PHE A 232 23.62 -9.77 22.67
C PHE A 232 22.32 -9.23 22.06
N GLY A 233 21.92 -9.67 20.85
CA GLY A 233 20.70 -9.20 20.19
C GLY A 233 19.42 -9.46 21.00
N LEU A 234 19.41 -10.51 21.83
CA LEU A 234 18.30 -10.79 22.75
C LEU A 234 18.12 -9.72 23.84
N LEU A 235 19.17 -8.97 24.19
CA LEU A 235 19.06 -7.88 25.17
C LEU A 235 18.19 -6.73 24.65
N MET A 236 18.06 -6.56 23.32
CA MET A 236 17.20 -5.53 22.71
C MET A 236 15.71 -5.74 23.04
N PHE A 237 15.30 -6.94 23.46
CA PHE A 237 13.94 -7.15 23.96
C PHE A 237 13.68 -6.44 25.29
N ILE A 238 14.69 -6.20 26.13
CA ILE A 238 14.52 -5.56 27.43
C ILE A 238 13.95 -4.13 27.29
N PRO A 239 14.60 -3.20 26.55
CA PRO A 239 14.01 -1.87 26.34
C PRO A 239 12.69 -1.97 25.58
N GLN A 240 12.54 -2.89 24.61
CA GLN A 240 11.29 -3.04 23.87
C GLN A 240 10.10 -3.46 24.76
N ILE A 241 10.29 -4.38 25.70
CA ILE A 241 9.26 -4.79 26.68
C ILE A 241 8.86 -3.59 27.54
N LEU A 242 9.82 -2.80 28.00
CA LEU A 242 9.54 -1.57 28.76
C LEU A 242 8.79 -0.54 27.92
N ARG A 243 9.09 -0.42 26.61
CA ARG A 243 8.39 0.47 25.67
C ARG A 243 6.93 0.07 25.44
N LEU A 244 6.55 -1.18 25.66
CA LEU A 244 5.13 -1.60 25.55
C LEU A 244 4.21 -0.84 26.50
N LEU A 245 4.75 -0.29 27.60
CA LEU A 245 4.00 0.56 28.53
C LEU A 245 3.76 1.98 27.99
N LEU A 246 4.48 2.38 26.94
CA LEU A 246 4.42 3.72 26.34
C LEU A 246 3.82 3.72 24.93
N MET A 247 3.74 2.56 24.29
CA MET A 247 3.26 2.37 22.92
C MET A 247 1.82 1.89 22.89
N ASP A 248 1.13 2.21 21.81
CA ASP A 248 -0.23 1.73 21.55
C ASP A 248 -0.20 0.62 20.50
N LEU A 249 -0.37 -0.63 20.94
CA LEU A 249 -0.40 -1.79 20.06
C LEU A 249 -1.81 -2.15 19.56
N SER A 250 -2.83 -1.36 19.89
CA SER A 250 -4.24 -1.65 19.56
C SER A 250 -4.48 -1.81 18.05
N TYR A 251 -3.65 -1.15 17.24
CA TYR A 251 -3.71 -1.15 15.78
C TYR A 251 -2.61 -1.97 15.10
N GLY A 252 -1.91 -2.84 15.84
CA GLY A 252 -0.80 -3.62 15.31
C GLY A 252 0.51 -2.83 15.17
N HIS A 253 1.55 -3.50 14.66
CA HIS A 253 2.93 -3.00 14.57
C HIS A 253 3.56 -3.21 13.18
N GLY A 254 2.74 -3.53 12.17
CA GLY A 254 3.21 -3.80 10.82
C GLY A 254 3.72 -2.56 10.11
N THR A 255 4.57 -2.80 9.11
CA THR A 255 5.16 -1.76 8.25
C THR A 255 4.39 -1.57 6.96
N GLY A 256 3.55 -2.52 6.56
CA GLY A 256 2.80 -2.48 5.30
C GLY A 256 3.69 -2.50 4.06
N ASN A 257 4.86 -3.14 4.13
CA ASN A 257 5.94 -3.01 3.15
C ASN A 257 6.10 -4.21 2.19
N THR A 258 5.31 -5.28 2.35
CA THR A 258 5.63 -6.57 1.74
C THR A 258 4.95 -6.73 0.38
N SER A 259 3.68 -6.37 0.28
CA SER A 259 2.95 -6.47 -0.98
C SER A 259 1.76 -5.54 -1.08
N LEU A 260 1.28 -5.36 -2.32
CA LEU A 260 0.01 -4.71 -2.63
C LEU A 260 -0.96 -5.73 -3.22
N VAL A 261 -2.25 -5.57 -2.93
CA VAL A 261 -3.31 -6.33 -3.59
C VAL A 261 -4.53 -5.44 -3.81
N TYR A 262 -5.17 -5.56 -4.97
CA TYR A 262 -6.44 -4.90 -5.24
C TYR A 262 -7.58 -5.90 -5.06
N HIS A 263 -8.47 -5.64 -4.11
CA HIS A 263 -9.57 -6.55 -3.77
C HIS A 263 -10.81 -5.77 -3.34
N ASN A 264 -11.97 -6.10 -3.93
CA ASN A 264 -13.27 -5.49 -3.62
C ASN A 264 -13.25 -3.94 -3.63
N GLY A 265 -12.71 -3.37 -4.71
CA GLY A 265 -12.63 -1.92 -4.91
C GLY A 265 -11.61 -1.19 -4.04
N LYS A 266 -10.75 -1.92 -3.31
CA LYS A 266 -9.76 -1.34 -2.39
C LYS A 266 -8.37 -1.83 -2.72
N LEU A 267 -7.41 -0.91 -2.72
CA LEU A 267 -5.99 -1.24 -2.73
C LEU A 267 -5.55 -1.48 -1.29
N LEU A 268 -4.92 -2.61 -1.02
CA LEU A 268 -4.49 -3.04 0.30
C LEU A 268 -2.96 -3.16 0.31
N ALA A 269 -2.32 -2.52 1.29
CA ALA A 269 -0.91 -2.71 1.61
C ALA A 269 -0.79 -3.77 2.72
N LEU A 270 0.01 -4.80 2.45
CA LEU A 270 0.11 -6.01 3.26
C LEU A 270 1.48 -6.13 3.92
N TYR A 271 1.47 -6.79 5.08
CA TYR A 271 2.65 -7.18 5.84
C TYR A 271 2.39 -8.55 6.47
N GLU A 272 3.42 -9.40 6.57
CA GLU A 272 3.31 -10.82 6.97
C GLU A 272 2.71 -11.06 8.37
N SER A 273 2.66 -10.03 9.22
CA SER A 273 2.20 -10.16 10.61
C SER A 273 1.31 -9.01 11.06
N ASP A 274 0.55 -8.40 10.15
CA ASP A 274 -0.41 -7.36 10.50
C ASP A 274 -1.66 -7.39 9.61
N LYS A 275 -2.67 -6.61 9.98
CA LYS A 275 -3.86 -6.37 9.19
C LYS A 275 -3.54 -5.47 7.98
N PRO A 276 -4.32 -5.57 6.89
CA PRO A 276 -4.12 -4.80 5.67
C PRO A 276 -4.44 -3.33 5.88
N TYR A 277 -3.59 -2.46 5.35
CA TYR A 277 -3.83 -1.02 5.29
C TYR A 277 -4.50 -0.64 3.96
N VAL A 278 -5.63 0.06 4.03
CA VAL A 278 -6.35 0.53 2.84
C VAL A 278 -5.70 1.79 2.31
N ILE A 279 -5.36 1.76 1.03
CA ILE A 279 -4.79 2.87 0.28
C ILE A 279 -5.85 3.37 -0.69
N LYS A 280 -6.16 4.65 -0.63
CA LYS A 280 -7.03 5.34 -1.58
C LYS A 280 -6.17 6.05 -2.60
N ILE A 281 -6.51 5.87 -3.88
CA ILE A 281 -5.96 6.64 -4.99
C ILE A 281 -6.88 7.85 -5.16
N LEU A 282 -6.31 9.05 -5.03
CA LEU A 282 -7.03 10.30 -5.19
C LEU A 282 -7.15 10.66 -6.67
N GLU A 283 -8.04 11.61 -6.99
CA GLU A 283 -8.34 12.00 -8.38
C GLU A 283 -7.15 12.65 -9.08
N ASP A 284 -6.32 13.36 -8.32
CA ASP A 284 -5.05 13.98 -8.75
C ASP A 284 -3.91 12.96 -8.94
N GLY A 285 -4.15 11.68 -8.60
CA GLY A 285 -3.17 10.62 -8.66
C GLY A 285 -2.32 10.48 -7.39
N ASP A 286 -2.61 11.23 -6.33
CA ASP A 286 -1.95 11.05 -5.04
C ASP A 286 -2.47 9.81 -4.29
N LEU A 287 -1.73 9.37 -3.27
CA LEU A 287 -2.04 8.20 -2.46
C LEU A 287 -2.30 8.61 -1.01
N GLN A 288 -3.40 8.13 -0.45
CA GLN A 288 -3.76 8.36 0.94
C GLN A 288 -3.99 7.05 1.67
N THR A 289 -3.32 6.86 2.81
CA THR A 289 -3.64 5.74 3.72
C THR A 289 -4.91 6.08 4.50
N LEU A 290 -5.97 5.29 4.34
CA LEU A 290 -7.24 5.49 5.04
C LEU A 290 -7.23 4.87 6.45
N GLY A 291 -6.65 3.69 6.59
CA GLY A 291 -6.65 2.96 7.86
C GLY A 291 -6.57 1.45 7.66
N ILE A 292 -6.97 0.70 8.69
CA ILE A 292 -6.91 -0.75 8.72
C ILE A 292 -8.24 -1.34 8.27
N LEU A 293 -8.20 -2.43 7.50
CA LEU A 293 -9.38 -3.22 7.17
C LEU A 293 -9.44 -4.48 8.04
N ASP A 294 -10.44 -4.56 8.91
CA ASP A 294 -10.65 -5.70 9.83
C ASP A 294 -11.84 -6.61 9.44
N TYR A 295 -12.45 -6.34 8.28
CA TYR A 295 -13.60 -7.06 7.74
C TYR A 295 -14.77 -7.15 8.73
N ASP A 296 -15.13 -6.03 9.37
CA ASP A 296 -16.16 -5.96 10.41
C ASP A 296 -15.84 -6.90 11.58
N LYS A 297 -14.58 -6.81 12.05
CA LYS A 297 -14.00 -7.65 13.11
C LYS A 297 -13.93 -9.15 12.80
N ARG A 298 -14.23 -9.57 11.56
CA ARG A 298 -14.10 -10.99 11.16
C ARG A 298 -12.64 -11.40 11.02
N LEU A 299 -11.75 -10.47 10.70
CA LEU A 299 -10.32 -10.72 10.65
C LEU A 299 -9.70 -10.44 12.03
N GLY A 300 -9.63 -11.48 12.85
CA GLY A 300 -9.07 -11.44 14.21
C GLY A 300 -7.55 -11.73 14.31
N HIS A 301 -6.93 -12.21 13.24
CA HIS A 301 -5.52 -12.63 13.21
C HIS A 301 -4.78 -12.02 12.01
N SER A 302 -3.44 -12.07 12.04
CA SER A 302 -2.62 -11.73 10.88
C SER A 302 -2.72 -12.79 9.79
N PHE A 303 -2.40 -12.42 8.55
CA PHE A 303 -2.29 -13.37 7.44
C PHE A 303 -1.07 -13.03 6.58
N THR A 304 -0.69 -13.97 5.73
CA THR A 304 0.46 -13.81 4.84
C THR A 304 0.27 -12.67 3.85
N ALA A 305 1.34 -11.99 3.49
CA ALA A 305 1.31 -10.90 2.52
C ALA A 305 1.03 -11.36 1.07
N HIS A 306 0.80 -12.65 0.80
CA HIS A 306 0.61 -13.17 -0.56
C HIS A 306 -0.74 -13.89 -0.76
N PRO A 307 -1.87 -13.21 -0.47
CA PRO A 307 -3.18 -13.79 -0.73
C PRO A 307 -3.37 -14.06 -2.23
N LYS A 308 -4.10 -15.12 -2.55
CA LYS A 308 -4.44 -15.48 -3.91
C LYS A 308 -5.83 -14.96 -4.25
N ILE A 309 -5.93 -14.33 -5.42
CA ILE A 309 -7.18 -13.82 -5.97
C ILE A 309 -7.63 -14.82 -7.04
N ASP A 310 -8.83 -15.36 -6.89
CA ASP A 310 -9.43 -16.22 -7.90
C ASP A 310 -10.00 -15.34 -9.04
N PRO A 311 -9.55 -15.50 -10.29
CA PRO A 311 -9.99 -14.65 -11.39
C PRO A 311 -11.47 -14.78 -11.73
N PHE A 312 -12.17 -15.83 -11.27
CA PHE A 312 -13.57 -16.09 -11.64
C PHE A 312 -14.60 -15.62 -10.61
N THR A 313 -14.18 -15.38 -9.36
CA THR A 313 -15.11 -15.14 -8.23
C THR A 313 -14.98 -13.76 -7.59
N VAL A 314 -14.20 -12.86 -8.22
CA VAL A 314 -13.92 -11.48 -7.76
C VAL A 314 -15.00 -10.49 -8.13
#